data_AF-A0A362WZ43-F1
#
_entry.id   AF-A0A362WZ43-F1
#
_cell.length_a   1.000
_cell.length_b   1.000
_cell.length_c   1.000
_cell.angle_alpha   90.00
_cell.angle_beta   90.00
_cell.angle_gamma   90.00
#
_symmetry.space_group_name_H-M   'P 1'
#
loop_
_entity.id
_entity.type
_entity.pdbx_description
1 polymer ?
#
loop_
_entity_poly.entity_id
_entity_poly.type
_entity_poly.pdbx_seq_one_letter_code
_entity_poly.pdbx_strand_id
1 'polypeptide(L)'
;MNLVEFIFYLKNPSKIEEFVTNENQEIDIDYADIYLENELSIYSKLFFFDAEQIDGKLEIEFNGKKYVNLFPLDYLLDIFTEFNVSGDSDLEIANKILNYRINDA
;
A
#
# COMPACT_ATOMS: atom_id res chain seq x y z
N MET A 1 9.74 4.48 -2.54
CA MET A 1 9.16 4.16 -1.24
C MET A 1 8.89 2.66 -1.17
N ASN A 2 9.15 2.02 -0.03
CA ASN A 2 8.68 0.68 0.30
C ASN A 2 7.63 0.73 1.42
N LEU A 3 7.09 -0.42 1.85
CA LEU A 3 6.02 -0.45 2.87
C LEU A 3 6.50 0.12 4.22
N VAL A 4 7.73 -0.17 4.65
CA VAL A 4 8.29 0.33 5.92
C VAL A 4 8.33 1.86 5.92
N GLU A 5 8.82 2.46 4.84
CA GLU A 5 8.83 3.91 4.64
C GLU A 5 7.42 4.49 4.57
N PHE A 6 6.48 3.75 3.97
CA PHE A 6 5.09 4.19 3.86
C PHE A 6 4.35 4.23 5.20
N ILE A 7 4.73 3.40 6.18
CA ILE A 7 4.14 3.45 7.53
C ILE A 7 4.25 4.84 8.17
N PHE A 8 5.34 5.56 7.89
CA PHE A 8 5.50 6.94 8.35
C PHE A 8 4.37 7.86 7.85
N TYR A 9 3.92 7.66 6.62
CA TYR A 9 2.80 8.40 6.04
C TYR A 9 1.47 7.92 6.63
N LEU A 10 1.28 6.61 6.81
CA LEU A 10 0.08 6.04 7.47
C LEU A 10 -0.14 6.61 8.88
N LYS A 11 0.95 6.86 9.63
CA LYS A 11 0.90 7.52 10.95
C LYS A 11 0.46 9.00 10.90
N ASN A 12 0.45 9.62 9.72
CA ASN A 12 0.16 11.03 9.50
C ASN A 12 -0.85 11.20 8.35
N PRO A 13 -2.17 11.04 8.59
CA PRO A 13 -3.19 11.02 7.54
C PRO A 13 -3.14 12.22 6.58
N SER A 14 -2.83 13.42 7.09
CA SER A 14 -2.69 14.63 6.27
C SER A 14 -1.56 14.57 5.24
N LYS A 15 -0.54 13.73 5.46
CA LYS A 15 0.56 13.55 4.51
C LYS A 15 0.25 12.51 3.43
N ILE A 16 -0.73 11.63 3.66
CA ILE A 16 -1.09 10.57 2.71
C ILE A 16 -1.80 11.20 1.51
N GLU A 17 -2.80 12.03 1.78
CA GLU A 17 -3.56 12.73 0.74
C GLU A 17 -2.63 13.61 -0.11
N GLU A 18 -1.73 14.36 0.53
CA GLU A 18 -0.69 15.13 -0.17
C GLU A 18 0.24 14.23 -0.99
N PHE A 19 0.65 13.08 -0.46
CA PHE A 19 1.56 12.17 -1.16
C PHE A 19 0.92 11.54 -2.39
N VAL A 20 -0.28 10.98 -2.25
CA VAL A 20 -1.02 10.32 -3.34
C VAL A 20 -1.31 11.32 -4.46
N THR A 21 -1.81 12.51 -4.11
CA THR A 21 -2.15 13.56 -5.09
C THR A 21 -0.91 14.12 -5.80
N ASN A 22 0.21 14.32 -5.10
CA ASN A 22 1.41 14.92 -5.71
C ASN A 22 2.21 13.93 -6.57
N GLU A 23 2.31 12.67 -6.14
CA GLU A 23 3.08 11.64 -6.86
C GLU A 23 2.26 11.01 -8.00
N ASN A 24 0.94 10.95 -7.87
CA ASN A 24 0.04 10.38 -8.87
C ASN A 24 -1.09 11.37 -9.18
N GLN A 25 -0.76 12.42 -9.93
CA GLN A 25 -1.63 13.58 -10.25
C GLN A 25 -2.99 13.25 -10.90
N GLU A 26 -3.25 11.98 -11.22
CA GLU A 26 -4.46 11.51 -11.89
C GLU A 26 -5.27 10.49 -11.07
N ILE A 27 -4.77 10.01 -9.92
CA ILE A 27 -5.44 8.97 -9.13
C ILE A 27 -6.26 9.60 -8.01
N ASP A 28 -7.56 9.32 -7.98
CA ASP A 28 -8.40 9.60 -6.81
C ASP A 28 -8.03 8.64 -5.67
N ILE A 29 -7.91 9.17 -4.45
CA ILE A 29 -7.54 8.38 -3.28
C ILE A 29 -8.54 7.24 -3.03
N ASP A 30 -9.82 7.44 -3.36
CA ASP A 30 -10.89 6.46 -3.22
C ASP A 30 -10.75 5.28 -4.21
N TYR A 31 -9.97 5.45 -5.28
CA TYR A 31 -9.68 4.43 -6.28
C TYR A 31 -8.20 4.01 -6.28
N ALA A 32 -7.43 4.38 -5.26
CA ALA A 32 -6.02 4.06 -5.20
C ALA A 32 -5.78 2.65 -4.65
N ASP A 33 -5.29 1.74 -5.49
CA ASP A 33 -4.78 0.44 -5.06
C ASP A 33 -3.27 0.47 -4.88
N ILE A 34 -2.78 -0.23 -3.85
CA ILE A 34 -1.36 -0.35 -3.52
C ILE A 34 -0.80 -1.66 -4.04
N TYR A 35 0.27 -1.57 -4.82
CA TYR A 35 1.00 -2.73 -5.35
C TYR A 35 2.48 -2.70 -4.96
N LEU A 36 3.06 -3.90 -4.89
CA LEU A 36 4.48 -4.11 -4.64
C LEU A 36 5.15 -4.70 -5.88
N GLU A 37 6.27 -4.12 -6.28
CA GLU A 37 7.05 -4.59 -7.44
C GLU A 37 7.62 -5.99 -7.17
N ASN A 38 7.44 -6.90 -8.13
CA ASN A 38 7.88 -8.29 -8.18
C ASN A 38 7.24 -9.25 -7.16
N GLU A 39 7.29 -8.90 -5.86
CA GLU A 39 6.88 -9.81 -4.77
C GLU A 39 6.27 -9.07 -3.57
N LEU A 40 5.51 -9.82 -2.76
CA LEU A 40 5.00 -9.37 -1.46
C LEU A 40 6.13 -9.35 -0.43
N SER A 41 6.83 -8.23 -0.37
CA SER A 41 7.90 -7.96 0.60
C SER A 41 7.79 -6.54 1.12
N ILE A 42 8.06 -6.35 2.41
CA ILE A 42 8.07 -5.03 3.05
C ILE A 42 9.14 -4.09 2.44
N TYR A 43 10.11 -4.66 1.73
CA TYR A 43 11.20 -3.93 1.06
C TYR A 43 10.94 -3.72 -0.44
N SER A 44 9.92 -4.36 -1.01
CA SER A 44 9.53 -4.14 -2.40
C SER A 44 9.11 -2.69 -2.62
N LYS A 45 9.40 -2.17 -3.81
CA LYS A 45 8.98 -0.82 -4.18
C LYS A 45 7.46 -0.78 -4.29
N LEU A 46 6.87 0.20 -3.62
CA LEU A 46 5.44 0.45 -3.57
C LEU A 46 5.01 1.38 -4.71
N PHE A 47 3.89 1.06 -5.33
CA PHE A 47 3.24 1.83 -6.38
C PHE A 47 1.74 1.94 -6.12
N PHE A 48 1.17 3.06 -6.57
CA PHE A 48 -0.27 3.25 -6.60
C PHE A 48 -0.75 3.06 -8.03
N PHE A 49 -1.85 2.35 -8.19
CA PHE A 49 -2.55 2.20 -9.46
C PHE A 49 -4.01 2.54 -9.27
N ASP A 50 -4.61 3.12 -10.30
CA ASP A 50 -6.04 3.40 -10.34
C ASP A 50 -6.80 2.07 -10.49
N ALA A 51 -7.61 1.74 -9.48
CA ALA A 51 -8.43 0.54 -9.41
C ALA A 51 -9.40 0.45 -10.61
N GLU A 52 -9.89 1.58 -11.13
CA GLU A 52 -10.77 1.60 -12.31
C GLU A 52 -10.05 1.14 -13.58
N GLN A 53 -8.73 1.35 -13.66
CA GLN A 53 -7.93 0.99 -14.85
C GLN A 53 -7.46 -0.47 -14.82
N ILE A 54 -7.27 -1.03 -13.64
CA ILE A 54 -6.64 -2.36 -13.46
C ILE A 54 -7.64 -3.47 -13.12
N ASP A 55 -8.91 -3.13 -12.84
CA ASP A 55 -10.02 -4.07 -12.59
C ASP A 55 -9.74 -5.03 -11.42
N GLY A 56 -9.16 -4.51 -10.33
CA GLY A 56 -8.96 -5.24 -9.06
C GLY A 56 -8.06 -6.48 -9.14
N LYS A 57 -7.14 -6.55 -10.11
CA LYS A 57 -6.29 -7.73 -10.33
C LYS A 57 -5.29 -7.95 -9.19
N LEU A 58 -5.22 -9.19 -8.68
CA LEU A 58 -4.22 -9.56 -7.67
C LEU A 58 -2.77 -9.41 -8.15
N GLU A 59 -2.54 -9.56 -9.46
CA GLU A 59 -1.24 -9.35 -10.09
C GLU A 59 -1.42 -8.66 -11.44
N ILE A 60 -0.54 -7.71 -11.74
CA ILE A 60 -0.52 -7.03 -13.03
C ILE A 60 0.91 -7.01 -13.61
N GLU A 61 0.98 -6.92 -14.93
CA GLU A 61 2.20 -6.63 -15.65
C GLU A 61 2.11 -5.23 -16.26
N PHE A 62 3.03 -4.35 -15.89
CA PHE A 62 3.10 -2.99 -16.41
C PHE A 62 4.55 -2.66 -16.76
N ASN A 63 4.80 -2.18 -17.98
CA ASN A 63 6.16 -1.90 -18.49
C ASN A 63 7.15 -3.09 -18.35
N GLY A 64 6.67 -4.32 -18.55
CA GLY A 64 7.49 -5.54 -18.46
C GLY A 64 7.91 -5.91 -17.03
N LYS A 65 7.28 -5.32 -16.02
CA LYS A 65 7.47 -5.64 -14.61
C LYS A 65 6.20 -6.19 -14.01
N LYS A 66 6.37 -7.13 -13.09
CA LYS A 66 5.29 -7.70 -12.30
C LYS A 66 5.01 -6.81 -11.08
N TYR A 67 3.74 -6.66 -10.76
CA TYR A 67 3.27 -5.98 -9.56
C TYR A 67 2.24 -6.87 -8.87
N VAL A 68 2.35 -6.99 -7.55
CA VAL A 68 1.45 -7.81 -6.73
C VAL A 68 0.63 -6.90 -5.83
N ASN A 69 -0.68 -7.06 -5.85
CA ASN A 69 -1.60 -6.25 -5.07
C ASN A 69 -1.38 -6.51 -3.57
N LEU A 70 -1.14 -5.44 -2.83
CA LEU A 70 -1.14 -5.44 -1.38
C LEU A 70 -2.57 -5.27 -0.89
N PHE A 71 -3.14 -4.06 -1.03
CA PHE A 71 -4.51 -3.72 -0.65
C PHE A 71 -4.98 -2.45 -1.39
N PRO A 72 -6.31 -2.23 -1.50
CA PRO A 72 -6.88 -0.89 -1.65
C PRO A 72 -6.36 0.04 -0.54
N LEU A 73 -6.12 1.31 -0.85
CA LEU A 73 -5.57 2.28 0.10
C LEU A 73 -6.52 2.55 1.26
N ASP A 74 -7.81 2.71 0.99
CA ASP A 74 -8.87 2.88 2.00
C ASP A 74 -8.87 1.71 2.99
N TYR A 75 -8.82 0.48 2.49
CA TYR A 75 -8.76 -0.72 3.30
C TYR A 75 -7.46 -0.79 4.13
N LEU A 76 -6.32 -0.38 3.54
CA LEU A 76 -5.06 -0.30 4.28
C LEU A 76 -5.15 0.70 5.43
N LEU A 77 -5.82 1.85 5.24
CA LEU A 77 -6.01 2.85 6.28
C LEU A 77 -6.83 2.26 7.45
N ASP A 78 -7.90 1.52 7.13
CA ASP A 78 -8.74 0.86 8.13
C ASP A 78 -7.92 -0.15 8.97
N ILE A 79 -7.26 -1.13 8.33
CA ILE A 79 -6.48 -2.15 9.05
C ILE A 79 -5.27 -1.54 9.76
N PHE A 80 -4.71 -0.45 9.25
CA PHE A 80 -3.60 0.24 9.90
C PHE A 80 -4.02 0.78 11.27
N THR A 81 -5.25 1.26 11.44
CA THR A 81 -5.74 1.71 12.76
C THR A 81 -5.77 0.57 13.79
N GLU A 82 -5.98 -0.67 13.36
CA GLU A 82 -5.97 -1.87 14.21
C GLU A 82 -4.55 -2.35 14.55
N PHE A 83 -3.59 -2.13 13.66
CA PHE A 83 -2.20 -2.52 13.89
C PHE A 83 -1.39 -1.46 14.63
N ASN A 84 -1.77 -0.19 14.52
CA ASN A 84 -1.13 0.95 15.17
C ASN A 84 -1.61 1.18 16.62
N VAL A 85 -1.86 0.10 17.37
CA VAL A 85 -2.46 0.14 18.72
C VAL A 85 -1.40 0.07 19.84
N SER A 86 -0.12 -0.03 19.49
CA SER A 86 0.98 -0.17 20.45
C SER A 86 2.22 0.58 19.97
N GLY A 87 3.21 0.78 20.85
CA GLY A 87 4.49 1.46 20.58
C GLY A 87 5.41 0.74 19.59
N ASP A 88 4.82 0.07 18.61
CA ASP A 88 5.45 -0.69 17.56
C ASP A 88 6.23 0.23 16.62
N SER A 89 7.40 -0.25 16.23
CA SER A 89 8.21 0.35 15.18
C SER A 89 7.52 0.23 13.81
N ASP A 90 7.92 1.10 12.88
CA ASP A 90 7.41 1.06 11.50
C ASP A 90 7.66 -0.32 10.85
N LEU A 91 8.77 -0.96 11.20
CA LEU A 91 9.12 -2.30 10.74
C LEU A 91 8.13 -3.36 11.25
N GLU A 92 7.74 -3.30 12.52
CA GLU A 92 6.80 -4.26 13.12
C GLU A 92 5.40 -4.10 12.48
N ILE A 93 4.95 -2.87 12.28
CA ILE A 93 3.66 -2.59 11.64
C ILE A 93 3.68 -3.08 10.18
N ALA A 94 4.74 -2.78 9.41
CA ALA A 94 4.87 -3.26 8.03
C ALA A 94 4.83 -4.78 7.95
N ASN A 95 5.48 -5.49 8.88
CA ASN A 95 5.44 -6.94 8.94
C ASN A 95 4.04 -7.47 9.31
N LYS A 96 3.31 -6.81 10.22
CA LYS A 96 1.92 -7.17 10.54
C LYS A 96 1.01 -7.06 9.32
N ILE A 97 1.09 -5.95 8.59
CA ILE A 97 0.31 -5.72 7.37
C ILE A 97 0.63 -6.78 6.31
N LEU A 98 1.93 -7.04 6.06
CA LEU A 98 2.33 -8.03 5.08
C LEU A 98 1.89 -9.45 5.47
N ASN A 99 2.06 -9.83 6.75
CA ASN A 99 1.61 -11.11 7.26
C ASN A 99 0.09 -11.25 7.20
N TYR A 100 -0.65 -10.18 7.46
CA TYR A 100 -2.11 -10.17 7.31
C TYR A 100 -2.49 -10.46 5.85
N ARG A 101 -1.89 -9.76 4.88
CA ARG A 101 -2.10 -10.04 3.45
C ARG A 101 -1.79 -11.48 3.05
N ILE A 102 -0.70 -12.05 3.56
CA ILE A 102 -0.26 -13.41 3.20
C ILE A 102 -1.19 -14.49 3.80
N ASN A 103 -1.75 -14.26 4.99
CA ASN A 103 -2.52 -15.27 5.71
C ASN A 103 -4.05 -15.14 5.57
N ASP A 104 -4.56 -13.95 5.21
CA ASP A 104 -5.99 -13.67 5.06
C ASP A 104 -6.46 -13.67 3.58
N ALA A 105 -5.53 -13.83 2.62
CA ALA A 105 -5.83 -13.99 1.19
C ALA A 105 -6.11 -15.45 0.78
#